data_AF-A0AA35PRC2-F1
#
_entry.id   AF-A0AA35PRC2-F1
#
_cell.length_a   1.000
_cell.length_b   1.000
_cell.length_c   1.000
_cell.angle_alpha   90.00
_cell.angle_beta   90.00
_cell.angle_gamma   90.00
#
_symmetry.space_group_name_H-M   'P 1'
#
loop_
_entity.id
_entity.type
_entity.pdbx_description
1 polymer ?
#
loop_
_entity_poly.entity_id
_entity_poly.type
_entity_poly.pdbx_seq_one_letter_code
_entity_poly.pdbx_strand_id
1 'polypeptide(L)'
;MAMKIQVLLLVSWFVLGQSVPGSDDMRQRPIQIPGRVRVEGGPEKFPPARPSAKNIGNICKDGSKKLSQGLKDSDYSNVYEKANVLVDLGEALGKCCRQPEKEKLPCSQKAWSALLNKMCEKQGAVKMEQNKCCLMDGAAMENCFDQNSRFPNYDFKN
;
A
#
# COMPACT_ATOMS: atom_id res chain seq x y z
N MET A 1 -55.22 9.36 -38.09
CA MET A 1 -56.28 8.40 -38.40
C MET A 1 -55.68 6.99 -38.40
N ALA A 2 -56.32 6.07 -37.68
CA ALA A 2 -56.22 4.59 -37.70
C ALA A 2 -54.82 3.94 -37.53
N MET A 3 -54.49 3.33 -36.37
CA MET A 3 -54.90 2.00 -35.88
C MET A 3 -54.79 0.87 -36.91
N LYS A 4 -53.92 -0.11 -36.63
CA LYS A 4 -54.26 -1.55 -36.71
C LYS A 4 -53.31 -2.40 -35.87
N ILE A 5 -53.86 -2.85 -34.75
CA ILE A 5 -53.42 -3.95 -33.90
C ILE A 5 -53.72 -5.25 -34.63
N GLN A 6 -52.81 -6.22 -34.59
CA GLN A 6 -53.17 -7.62 -34.82
C GLN A 6 -52.38 -8.54 -33.90
N VAL A 7 -53.05 -8.91 -32.80
CA VAL A 7 -52.70 -10.01 -31.89
C VAL A 7 -53.26 -11.28 -32.52
N LEU A 8 -52.46 -12.33 -32.66
CA LEU A 8 -52.95 -13.70 -32.79
C LEU A 8 -52.08 -14.64 -31.97
N LEU A 9 -52.75 -15.26 -31.01
CA LEU A 9 -52.31 -16.29 -30.06
C LEU A 9 -52.08 -17.61 -30.79
N LEU A 10 -51.05 -18.36 -30.38
CA LEU A 10 -51.13 -19.83 -30.34
C LEU A 10 -50.44 -20.33 -29.07
N VAL A 11 -51.26 -20.95 -28.24
CA VAL A 11 -50.97 -21.58 -26.94
C VAL A 11 -50.84 -23.09 -27.12
N SER A 12 -50.11 -23.71 -26.19
CA SER A 12 -49.86 -25.15 -26.00
C SER A 12 -48.82 -25.72 -26.96
N TRP A 13 -47.83 -26.51 -26.53
CA TRP A 13 -47.99 -27.76 -25.78
C TRP A 13 -47.06 -27.87 -24.56
N PHE A 14 -47.65 -28.34 -23.47
CA PHE A 14 -47.02 -28.83 -22.24
C PHE A 14 -46.64 -30.32 -22.39
N VAL A 15 -45.99 -30.86 -21.34
CA VAL A 15 -45.56 -32.26 -21.08
C VAL A 15 -44.21 -32.58 -21.76
N LEU A 16 -43.11 -32.92 -21.08
CA LEU A 16 -42.82 -33.70 -19.87
C LEU A 16 -41.70 -32.97 -19.09
N GLY A 17 -41.76 -32.76 -17.77
CA GLY A 17 -41.75 -33.84 -16.79
C GLY A 17 -40.33 -34.32 -16.49
N GLN A 18 -39.42 -33.45 -16.05
CA GLN A 18 -38.18 -33.87 -15.38
C GLN A 18 -38.01 -33.07 -14.07
N SER A 19 -38.10 -33.80 -12.98
CA SER A 19 -37.85 -33.40 -11.60
C SER A 19 -36.45 -32.80 -11.43
N VAL A 20 -36.39 -31.57 -10.95
CA VAL A 20 -35.14 -30.90 -10.53
C VAL A 20 -34.81 -31.39 -9.12
N PRO A 21 -33.67 -32.06 -8.87
CA PRO A 21 -33.29 -32.45 -7.53
C PRO A 21 -32.61 -31.29 -6.80
N GLY A 22 -33.04 -31.05 -5.56
CA GLY A 22 -32.18 -30.52 -4.49
C GLY A 22 -31.89 -29.03 -4.50
N SER A 23 -32.85 -28.23 -4.05
CA SER A 23 -32.60 -26.92 -3.45
C SER A 23 -32.23 -27.11 -1.98
N ASP A 24 -30.99 -27.51 -1.70
CA ASP A 24 -30.42 -27.49 -0.35
C ASP A 24 -28.97 -27.00 -0.40
N ASP A 25 -28.66 -26.08 0.51
CA ASP A 25 -27.33 -25.61 0.88
C ASP A 25 -26.57 -24.75 -0.14
N MET A 26 -27.12 -23.58 -0.49
CA MET A 26 -26.27 -22.42 -0.86
C MET A 26 -25.68 -21.80 0.42
N ARG A 27 -24.90 -22.61 1.16
CA ARG A 27 -23.92 -22.09 2.11
C ARG A 27 -23.06 -21.11 1.33
N GLN A 28 -22.99 -19.85 1.78
CA GLN A 28 -22.01 -18.88 1.29
C GLN A 28 -20.66 -19.59 1.15
N ARG A 29 -20.27 -19.89 -0.10
CA ARG A 29 -18.90 -20.29 -0.36
C ARG A 29 -18.05 -19.12 0.09
N PRO A 30 -17.14 -19.29 1.06
CA PRO A 30 -16.19 -18.25 1.38
C PRO A 30 -15.51 -17.88 0.06
N ILE A 31 -15.42 -16.59 -0.24
CA ILE A 31 -14.50 -16.12 -1.27
C ILE A 31 -13.14 -16.66 -0.84
N GLN A 32 -12.67 -17.69 -1.53
CA GLN A 32 -11.33 -18.21 -1.33
C GLN A 32 -10.40 -17.14 -1.88
N ILE A 33 -10.05 -16.13 -1.07
CA ILE A 33 -8.98 -15.21 -1.41
C ILE A 33 -7.73 -16.10 -1.49
N PRO A 34 -7.18 -16.36 -2.69
CA PRO A 34 -6.06 -17.26 -2.83
C PRO A 34 -4.89 -16.62 -2.10
N GLY A 35 -4.42 -17.31 -1.06
CA GLY A 35 -3.23 -16.99 -0.28
C GLY A 35 -3.20 -15.57 0.25
N ARG A 36 -3.38 -15.40 1.57
CA ARG A 36 -2.70 -14.31 2.26
C ARG A 36 -1.19 -14.55 2.07
N VAL A 37 -0.63 -14.11 0.94
CA VAL A 37 0.82 -14.01 0.78
C VAL A 37 1.21 -13.09 1.92
N ARG A 38 1.92 -13.67 2.89
CA ARG A 38 2.55 -12.90 3.93
C ARG A 38 3.57 -12.06 3.17
N VAL A 39 3.20 -10.82 2.89
CA VAL A 39 4.11 -9.81 2.38
C VAL A 39 5.11 -9.59 3.50
N GLU A 40 6.16 -10.40 3.51
CA GLU A 40 7.30 -10.17 4.37
C GLU A 40 8.19 -9.16 3.63
N GLY A 41 8.27 -7.94 4.16
CA GLY A 41 9.40 -7.06 3.90
C GLY A 41 9.10 -5.71 3.27
N GLY A 42 7.85 -5.35 2.96
CA GLY A 42 7.53 -4.11 2.25
C GLY A 42 6.80 -3.08 3.12
N PRO A 43 5.47 -2.95 2.97
CA PRO A 43 4.64 -1.88 3.51
C PRO A 43 4.54 -1.88 5.04
N GLU A 44 4.83 -2.99 5.73
CA GLU A 44 4.72 -3.07 7.18
C GLU A 44 5.74 -2.18 7.90
N LYS A 45 6.85 -1.85 7.21
CA LYS A 45 7.88 -0.92 7.66
C LYS A 45 7.47 0.54 7.43
N PHE A 46 6.34 0.78 6.75
CA PHE A 46 5.77 2.09 6.54
C PHE A 46 4.84 2.49 7.70
N PRO A 47 4.88 3.74 8.19
CA PRO A 47 5.80 4.79 7.78
C PRO A 47 7.19 4.66 8.43
N PRO A 48 8.25 5.07 7.72
CA PRO A 48 9.60 5.08 8.28
C PRO A 48 9.75 6.24 9.28
N ALA A 49 10.43 5.97 10.39
CA ALA A 49 10.71 6.98 11.40
C ALA A 49 11.69 8.04 10.91
N ARG A 50 11.65 9.23 11.51
CA ARG A 50 12.56 10.32 11.20
C ARG A 50 13.99 9.95 11.61
N PRO A 51 14.99 10.15 10.73
CA PRO A 51 16.38 10.01 11.11
C PRO A 51 16.76 10.96 12.25
N SER A 52 17.41 10.41 13.27
CA SER A 52 17.84 11.10 14.48
C SER A 52 19.18 10.55 14.96
N ALA A 53 19.84 11.28 15.86
CA ALA A 53 21.07 10.79 16.49
C ALA A 53 20.90 9.42 17.19
N LYS A 54 19.67 9.08 17.61
CA LYS A 54 19.36 7.83 18.31
C LYS A 54 19.28 6.62 17.38
N ASN A 55 18.88 6.80 16.13
CA ASN A 55 18.62 5.70 15.19
C ASN A 55 19.54 5.69 13.96
N ILE A 56 20.35 6.74 13.74
CA ILE A 56 21.24 6.84 12.57
C ILE A 56 22.24 5.68 12.48
N GLY A 57 22.72 5.18 13.62
CA GLY A 57 23.57 3.99 13.67
C GLY A 57 22.87 2.76 13.10
N ASN A 58 21.62 2.52 13.48
CA ASN A 58 20.83 1.38 13.00
C ASN A 58 20.46 1.52 11.52
N ILE A 59 20.10 2.74 11.09
CA ILE A 59 19.84 3.08 9.69
C ILE A 59 21.03 2.69 8.81
N CYS A 60 22.24 3.09 9.22
CA CYS A 60 23.45 2.86 8.43
C CYS A 60 24.04 1.46 8.56
N LYS A 61 23.77 0.77 9.67
CA LYS A 61 24.19 -0.62 9.83
C LYS A 61 23.43 -1.56 8.89
N ASP A 62 22.10 -1.59 9.01
CA ASP A 62 21.25 -2.53 8.26
C ASP A 62 19.92 -1.93 7.79
N GLY A 63 19.42 -0.87 8.46
CA GLY A 63 18.08 -0.34 8.24
C GLY A 63 17.82 0.11 6.80
N SER A 64 18.76 0.83 6.19
CA SER A 64 18.68 1.29 4.79
C SER A 64 18.53 0.13 3.81
N LYS A 65 19.39 -0.89 3.92
CA LYS A 65 19.32 -2.11 3.11
C LYS A 65 17.99 -2.84 3.30
N LYS A 66 17.54 -2.99 4.55
CA LYS A 66 16.29 -3.67 4.88
C LYS A 66 15.05 -2.92 4.37
N LEU A 67 15.10 -1.60 4.27
CA LEU A 67 14.06 -0.81 3.61
C LEU A 67 14.02 -1.06 2.09
N SER A 68 15.18 -1.13 1.45
CA SER A 68 15.31 -1.45 0.01
C SER A 68 14.94 -2.88 -0.36
N GLN A 69 14.73 -3.76 0.62
CA GLN A 69 14.35 -5.16 0.41
C GLN A 69 12.82 -5.39 0.29
N GLY A 70 12.05 -4.34 -0.03
CA GLY A 70 10.58 -4.41 -0.14
C GLY A 70 10.04 -4.88 -1.50
N LEU A 71 8.82 -5.44 -1.45
CA LEU A 71 7.95 -5.92 -2.54
C LEU A 71 8.36 -5.54 -3.98
N LYS A 72 8.52 -6.56 -4.83
CA LYS A 72 8.68 -6.38 -6.27
C LYS A 72 7.35 -6.33 -7.02
N ASP A 73 6.32 -7.03 -6.54
CA ASP A 73 5.04 -7.16 -7.23
C ASP A 73 3.86 -7.14 -6.23
N SER A 74 2.93 -6.18 -6.39
CA SER A 74 1.65 -6.14 -5.68
C SER A 74 0.56 -5.58 -6.59
N ASP A 75 -0.58 -6.27 -6.66
CA ASP A 75 -1.75 -5.81 -7.42
C ASP A 75 -2.50 -4.64 -6.76
N TYR A 76 -2.14 -4.28 -5.52
CA TYR A 76 -2.74 -3.17 -4.78
C TYR A 76 -1.88 -1.91 -4.91
N SER A 77 -2.36 -0.93 -5.68
CA SER A 77 -1.63 0.31 -6.02
C SER A 77 -1.13 1.08 -4.79
N ASN A 78 -1.90 1.13 -3.71
CA ASN A 78 -1.53 1.82 -2.47
C ASN A 78 -0.46 1.08 -1.66
N VAL A 79 -0.43 -0.26 -1.71
CA VAL A 79 0.60 -1.10 -1.09
C VAL A 79 1.90 -0.97 -1.89
N TYR A 80 1.79 -1.03 -3.21
CA TYR A 80 2.89 -0.86 -4.14
C TYR A 80 3.57 0.52 -3.98
N GLU A 81 2.78 1.60 -3.89
CA GLU A 81 3.34 2.93 -3.69
C GLU A 81 4.11 3.07 -2.37
N LYS A 82 3.55 2.58 -1.26
CA LYS A 82 4.23 2.58 0.04
C LYS A 82 5.53 1.77 0.00
N ALA A 83 5.53 0.62 -0.69
CA ALA A 83 6.72 -0.19 -0.87
C ALA A 83 7.79 0.56 -1.67
N ASN A 84 7.44 1.20 -2.79
CA ASN A 84 8.39 1.99 -3.59
C ASN A 84 8.98 3.16 -2.81
N VAL A 85 8.19 3.83 -1.98
CA VAL A 85 8.69 4.88 -1.08
C VAL A 85 9.74 4.31 -0.13
N LEU A 86 9.54 3.13 0.44
CA LEU A 86 10.56 2.52 1.30
C LEU A 86 11.81 2.12 0.53
N VAL A 87 11.68 1.64 -0.70
CA VAL A 87 12.81 1.29 -1.56
C VAL A 87 13.65 2.52 -1.88
N ASP A 88 13.02 3.57 -2.40
CA ASP A 88 13.66 4.86 -2.71
C ASP A 88 14.34 5.45 -1.47
N LEU A 89 13.68 5.37 -0.31
CA LEU A 89 14.25 5.84 0.96
C LEU A 89 15.50 5.04 1.32
N GLY A 90 15.43 3.72 1.25
CA GLY A 90 16.55 2.84 1.60
C GLY A 90 17.79 3.12 0.75
N GLU A 91 17.60 3.36 -0.56
CA GLU A 91 18.71 3.73 -1.45
C GLU A 91 19.30 5.10 -1.11
N ALA A 92 18.45 6.10 -0.85
CA ALA A 92 18.89 7.43 -0.48
C ALA A 92 19.63 7.44 0.86
N LEU A 93 19.12 6.72 1.86
CA LEU A 93 19.79 6.53 3.15
C LEU A 93 21.12 5.80 2.99
N GLY A 94 21.19 4.77 2.13
CA GLY A 94 22.44 4.07 1.82
C GLY A 94 23.50 4.97 1.16
N LYS A 95 23.09 6.01 0.41
CA LYS A 95 24.01 7.07 -0.08
C LYS A 95 24.45 7.98 1.07
N CYS A 96 23.54 8.42 1.93
CA CYS A 96 23.86 9.26 3.09
C CYS A 96 24.80 8.57 4.08
N CYS A 97 24.66 7.26 4.29
CA CYS A 97 25.51 6.49 5.20
C CYS A 97 26.96 6.34 4.75
N ARG A 98 27.27 6.63 3.48
CA ARG A 98 28.64 6.69 2.94
C ARG A 98 29.30 8.06 3.12
N GLN A 99 28.55 9.07 3.57
CA GLN A 99 29.09 10.40 3.84
C GLN A 99 29.89 10.42 5.15
N PRO A 100 30.74 11.44 5.39
CA PRO A 100 31.39 11.66 6.67
C PRO A 100 30.39 11.68 7.83
N GLU A 101 30.81 11.28 9.04
CA GLU A 101 29.92 11.09 10.20
C GLU A 101 29.00 12.29 10.47
N LYS A 102 29.56 13.51 10.42
CA LYS A 102 28.83 14.77 10.64
C LYS A 102 27.75 15.05 9.57
N GLU A 103 27.84 14.42 8.40
CA GLU A 103 26.94 14.65 7.26
C GLU A 103 25.87 13.58 7.12
N LYS A 104 26.05 12.41 7.75
CA LYS A 104 25.09 11.29 7.68
C LYS A 104 23.70 11.73 8.13
N LEU A 105 23.58 12.27 9.34
CA LEU A 105 22.30 12.69 9.91
C LEU A 105 21.60 13.78 9.09
N PRO A 106 22.20 14.93 8.77
CA PRO A 106 21.53 15.97 7.98
C PRO A 106 21.17 15.50 6.57
N CYS A 107 22.01 14.68 5.93
CA CYS A 107 21.68 14.06 4.64
C CYS A 107 20.44 13.16 4.77
N SER A 108 20.43 12.27 5.76
CA SER A 108 19.32 11.33 5.97
C SER A 108 18.00 12.04 6.28
N GLN A 109 18.02 13.08 7.12
CA GLN A 109 16.82 13.88 7.41
C GLN A 109 16.27 14.57 6.16
N LYS A 110 17.15 15.15 5.33
CA LYS A 110 16.75 15.77 4.06
C LYS A 110 16.16 14.75 3.10
N ALA A 111 16.80 13.59 2.95
CA ALA A 111 16.32 12.51 2.09
C ALA A 111 14.94 12.00 2.53
N TRP A 112 14.75 11.78 3.83
CA TRP A 112 13.49 11.34 4.42
C TRP A 112 12.36 12.35 4.18
N SER A 113 12.59 13.64 4.48
CA SER A 113 11.60 14.71 4.29
C SER A 113 11.21 14.88 2.82
N ALA A 114 12.20 14.96 1.92
CA ALA A 114 11.96 15.13 0.49
C ALA A 114 11.11 14.00 -0.10
N LEU A 115 11.32 12.77 0.38
CA LEU A 115 10.59 11.62 -0.12
C LEU A 115 9.12 11.61 0.35
N LEU A 116 8.86 11.97 1.61
CA LEU A 116 7.50 12.09 2.13
C LEU A 116 6.71 13.17 1.38
N ASN A 117 7.34 14.33 1.16
CA ASN A 117 6.73 15.41 0.37
C ASN A 117 6.38 14.93 -1.06
N LYS A 118 7.33 14.31 -1.75
CA LYS A 118 7.11 13.77 -3.11
C LYS A 118 5.96 12.75 -3.15
N MET A 119 5.86 11.89 -2.14
CA MET A 119 4.75 10.93 -2.05
C MET A 119 3.41 11.65 -1.85
N CYS A 120 3.33 12.59 -0.92
CA CYS A 120 2.10 13.33 -0.64
C CYS A 120 1.63 14.17 -1.85
N GLU A 121 2.56 14.84 -2.54
CA GLU A 121 2.29 15.55 -3.79
C GLU A 121 1.70 14.62 -4.87
N LYS A 122 2.30 13.44 -5.05
CA LYS A 122 1.82 12.45 -6.02
C LYS A 122 0.43 11.92 -5.66
N GLN A 123 0.17 11.61 -4.39
CA GLN A 123 -1.15 11.16 -3.94
C GLN A 123 -2.21 12.26 -4.11
N GLY A 124 -1.84 13.52 -3.91
CA GLY A 124 -2.63 14.71 -4.22
C GLY A 124 -3.01 14.84 -5.69
N ALA A 125 -2.03 14.71 -6.58
CA ALA A 125 -2.21 14.93 -8.02
C ALA A 125 -3.10 13.88 -8.69
N VAL A 126 -3.09 12.63 -8.21
CA VAL A 126 -3.71 11.48 -8.89
C VAL A 126 -5.05 11.06 -8.24
N LYS A 127 -5.59 11.83 -7.27
CA LYS A 127 -6.78 11.46 -6.47
C LYS A 127 -6.69 10.04 -5.89
N MET A 128 -5.47 9.59 -5.55
CA MET A 128 -5.28 8.33 -4.85
C MET A 128 -5.78 8.48 -3.42
N GLU A 129 -6.13 7.37 -2.76
CA GLU A 129 -6.39 7.37 -1.32
C GLU A 129 -5.14 7.88 -0.60
N GLN A 130 -5.22 9.12 -0.10
CA GLN A 130 -4.07 9.78 0.52
C GLN A 130 -3.79 9.17 1.90
N ASN A 131 -2.52 9.13 2.27
CA ASN A 131 -2.19 8.92 3.67
C ASN A 131 -2.75 10.07 4.52
N LYS A 132 -3.38 9.76 5.66
CA LYS A 132 -3.89 10.77 6.61
C LYS A 132 -2.86 11.83 7.00
N CYS A 133 -1.58 11.48 7.04
CA CYS A 133 -0.51 12.42 7.36
C CYS A 133 -0.25 13.45 6.26
N CYS A 134 -0.59 13.14 4.99
CA CYS A 134 -0.49 14.07 3.86
C CYS A 134 -1.59 15.14 3.86
N LEU A 135 -2.56 15.07 4.77
CA LEU A 135 -3.56 16.12 4.99
C LEU A 135 -3.00 17.29 5.83
N MET A 136 -1.76 17.16 6.30
CA MET A 136 -1.01 18.17 7.02
C MET A 136 0.19 18.60 6.18
N ASP A 137 0.83 19.71 6.56
CA ASP A 137 2.00 20.25 5.87
C ASP A 137 3.23 20.38 6.77
N GLY A 138 4.41 20.43 6.14
CA GLY A 138 5.69 20.75 6.79
C GLY A 138 5.96 19.91 8.03
N ALA A 139 6.27 20.57 9.15
CA ALA A 139 6.64 19.89 10.40
C ALA A 139 5.50 19.04 10.98
N ALA A 140 4.23 19.41 10.78
CA ALA A 140 3.09 18.64 11.27
C ALA A 140 2.93 17.33 10.50
N MET A 141 3.10 17.37 9.18
CA MET A 141 3.14 16.19 8.31
C MET A 141 4.27 15.25 8.73
N GLU A 142 5.48 15.77 8.86
CA GLU A 142 6.66 15.00 9.29
C GLU A 142 6.43 14.35 10.66
N ASN A 143 5.94 15.11 11.64
CA ASN A 143 5.66 14.58 12.97
C ASN A 143 4.57 13.49 12.94
N CYS A 144 3.54 13.63 12.10
CA CYS A 144 2.55 12.58 11.91
C CYS A 144 3.19 11.27 11.41
N PHE A 145 4.07 11.34 10.40
CA PHE A 145 4.76 10.14 9.91
C PHE A 145 5.67 9.51 10.96
N ASP A 146 6.44 10.33 11.68
CA ASP A 146 7.35 9.85 12.72
C ASP A 146 6.61 9.17 13.88
N GLN A 147 5.55 9.80 14.40
CA GLN A 147 4.74 9.26 15.49
C GLN A 147 3.98 7.98 15.14
N ASN A 148 3.63 7.81 13.86
CA ASN A 148 2.95 6.60 13.39
C ASN A 148 3.94 5.50 12.96
N SER A 149 5.25 5.69 13.12
CA SER A 149 6.23 4.66 12.78
C SER A 149 6.22 3.50 13.78
N ARG A 150 6.13 2.28 13.26
CA ARG A 150 6.21 1.05 14.07
C ARG A 150 7.62 0.67 14.46
N PHE A 151 8.62 1.19 13.75
CA PHE A 151 10.03 0.83 13.89
C PHE A 151 10.89 2.10 14.09
N PRO A 152 10.71 2.84 15.20
CA PRO A 152 11.41 4.11 15.46
C PRO A 152 12.94 3.97 15.44
N ASN A 153 13.44 2.77 15.76
CA ASN A 153 14.86 2.45 15.81
C ASN A 153 15.36 1.63 14.61
N TYR A 154 14.54 1.44 13.57
CA TYR A 154 14.90 0.63 12.38
C TYR A 154 15.29 -0.83 12.73
N ASP A 155 14.69 -1.39 13.77
CA ASP A 155 14.90 -2.73 14.31
C ASP A 155 14.03 -3.79 13.62
N PHE A 156 14.06 -3.79 12.28
CA PHE A 156 13.28 -4.73 11.49
C PHE A 156 13.74 -6.18 11.75
N LYS A 157 12.77 -7.04 12.09
CA LYS A 157 13.00 -8.50 12.19
C LYS A 157 13.28 -9.08 10.81
N ASN A 158 14.15 -10.09 10.76
CA ASN A 158 14.43 -10.88 9.57
C ASN A 158 13.34 -11.92 9.34
#